data_AF-A0A820JF55-F1
#
_entry.id   AF-A0A820JF55-F1
#
_cell.length_a   1.000
_cell.length_b   1.000
_cell.length_c   1.000
_cell.angle_alpha   90.00
_cell.angle_beta   90.00
_cell.angle_gamma   90.00
#
_symmetry.space_group_name_H-M   'P 1'
#
loop_
_entity.id
_entity.type
_entity.pdbx_description
1 polymer ?
#
loop_
_entity_poly.entity_id
_entity_poly.type
_entity_poly.pdbx_seq_one_letter_code
_entity_poly.pdbx_strand_id
1 'polypeptide(L)'
;DDNGNKTTYQKKILLYTIREAYELFLAENPGISVGRTAFAEIRPKHISVKSSMAHRVCICIYHENVNLLSNSLSKHVNGSFCSNLYSFTSALTCSNKMVPMEAY
;
A
#
# COMPACT_ATOMS: atom_id res chain seq x y z
N ASP A 1 -11.88 -0.04 21.63
CA ASP A 1 -13.20 -0.03 20.98
C ASP A 1 -14.09 0.95 21.73
N ASP A 2 -15.33 1.14 21.30
CA ASP A 2 -16.31 2.01 21.98
C ASP A 2 -16.72 1.48 23.38
N ASN A 3 -16.24 0.28 23.74
CA ASN A 3 -16.42 -0.36 25.04
C ASN A 3 -15.21 -0.18 26.00
N GLY A 4 -14.22 0.63 25.63
CA GLY A 4 -13.04 0.92 26.48
C GLY A 4 -11.92 -0.12 26.43
N ASN A 5 -12.02 -1.14 25.57
CA ASN A 5 -10.96 -2.15 25.42
C ASN A 5 -9.86 -1.66 24.48
N LYS A 6 -8.60 -2.00 24.80
CA LYS A 6 -7.48 -1.76 23.89
C LYS A 6 -7.52 -2.75 22.73
N THR A 7 -7.86 -2.26 21.55
CA THR A 7 -7.87 -3.01 20.30
C THR A 7 -6.75 -2.52 19.40
N THR A 8 -5.90 -3.44 18.93
CA THR A 8 -4.87 -3.15 17.93
C THR A 8 -5.46 -3.24 16.53
N TYR A 9 -5.33 -2.17 15.75
CA TYR A 9 -5.74 -2.15 14.35
C TYR A 9 -4.52 -2.15 13.45
N GLN A 10 -4.54 -3.00 12.41
CA GLN A 10 -3.57 -2.91 11.34
C GLN A 10 -3.76 -1.57 10.61
N LYS A 11 -2.68 -0.81 10.42
CA LYS A 11 -2.72 0.37 9.55
C LYS A 11 -3.06 -0.07 8.14
N LYS A 12 -4.07 0.56 7.53
CA LYS A 12 -4.40 0.35 6.12
C LYS A 12 -4.16 1.64 5.35
N ILE A 13 -3.89 1.50 4.06
CA ILE A 13 -3.68 2.63 3.16
C ILE A 13 -4.93 2.79 2.30
N LEU A 14 -5.47 4.00 2.27
CA LEU A 14 -6.48 4.37 1.28
C LEU A 14 -5.78 4.58 -0.06
N LEU A 15 -6.06 3.71 -1.03
CA LEU A 15 -5.47 3.75 -2.36
C LEU A 15 -6.00 4.93 -3.18
N TYR A 16 -7.29 5.23 -3.03
CA TYR A 16 -7.90 6.43 -3.57
C TYR A 16 -7.41 7.69 -2.85
N THR A 17 -7.32 8.78 -3.59
CA THR A 17 -7.28 10.11 -2.98
C THR A 17 -8.60 10.37 -2.24
N ILE A 18 -8.58 11.29 -1.27
CA ILE A 18 -9.80 11.70 -0.56
C ILE A 18 -10.85 12.26 -1.51
N ARG A 19 -10.42 12.88 -2.62
CA ARG A 19 -11.30 13.40 -3.65
C ARG A 19 -12.00 12.26 -4.41
N GLU A 20 -11.26 11.28 -4.92
CA GLU A 20 -11.83 10.14 -5.64
C GLU A 20 -12.79 9.34 -4.74
N ALA A 21 -12.41 9.10 -3.48
CA ALA A 21 -13.26 8.42 -2.51
C ALA A 21 -14.56 9.19 -2.22
N TYR A 22 -14.49 10.53 -2.18
CA TYR A 22 -15.66 11.39 -1.99
C TYR A 22 -16.59 11.39 -3.20
N GLU A 23 -16.03 11.47 -4.41
CA GLU A 23 -16.81 11.40 -5.66
C GLU A 23 -17.53 10.05 -5.79
N LEU A 24 -16.84 8.94 -5.46
CA LEU A 24 -17.43 7.61 -5.44
C LEU A 24 -18.56 7.52 -4.40
N PHE A 25 -18.33 8.06 -3.19
CA PHE A 25 -19.35 8.09 -2.13
C PHE A 25 -20.63 8.80 -2.56
N LEU A 26 -20.53 9.96 -3.22
CA LEU A 26 -21.70 10.70 -3.71
C LEU A 26 -22.43 9.94 -4.82
N ALA A 27 -21.69 9.28 -5.71
CA ALA A 27 -22.27 8.47 -6.77
C ALA A 27 -23.05 7.26 -6.22
N GLU A 28 -22.53 6.62 -5.17
CA GLU A 28 -23.17 5.49 -4.49
C GLU A 28 -24.31 5.93 -3.55
N ASN A 29 -24.30 7.19 -3.08
CA ASN A 29 -25.24 7.71 -2.08
C ASN A 29 -25.84 9.06 -2.53
N PRO A 30 -26.64 9.11 -3.60
CA PRO A 30 -27.13 10.35 -4.21
C PRO A 30 -28.05 11.21 -3.32
N GLY A 31 -28.53 10.68 -2.20
CA GLY A 31 -29.36 11.40 -1.22
C GLY A 31 -28.60 11.93 0.00
N ILE A 32 -27.31 11.61 0.14
CA ILE A 32 -26.53 12.02 1.32
C ILE A 32 -25.75 13.29 0.99
N SER A 33 -26.05 14.36 1.71
CA SER A 33 -25.29 15.62 1.64
C SER A 33 -24.24 15.65 2.74
N VAL A 34 -22.97 15.51 2.37
CA VAL A 34 -21.82 15.68 3.27
C VAL A 34 -20.77 16.54 2.58
N GLY A 35 -20.18 17.48 3.31
CA GLY A 35 -19.08 18.28 2.78
C GLY A 35 -17.78 17.46 2.70
N ARG A 36 -16.92 17.75 1.71
CA ARG A 36 -15.64 17.03 1.52
C ARG A 36 -14.74 17.04 2.76
N THR A 37 -14.70 18.14 3.51
CA THR A 37 -13.92 18.25 4.76
C THR A 37 -14.46 17.31 5.84
N ALA A 38 -15.77 17.33 6.08
CA ALA A 38 -16.41 16.43 7.04
C ALA A 38 -16.23 14.96 6.64
N PHE A 39 -16.37 14.64 5.34
CA PHE A 39 -16.09 13.31 4.81
C PHE A 39 -14.65 12.87 5.10
N ALA A 40 -13.67 13.75 4.91
CA ALA A 40 -12.27 13.45 5.16
C ALA A 40 -11.97 13.18 6.65
N GLU A 41 -12.67 13.84 7.56
CA GLU A 41 -12.54 13.70 9.02
C GLU A 41 -13.19 12.43 9.57
N ILE A 42 -14.27 11.96 8.94
CA ILE A 42 -14.95 10.70 9.31
C ILE A 42 -14.06 9.47 9.03
N ARG A 43 -13.00 9.62 8.24
CA ARG A 43 -12.04 8.55 7.97
C ARG A 43 -11.48 7.97 9.29
N PRO A 44 -11.52 6.64 9.50
CA PRO A 44 -10.94 6.03 10.69
C PRO A 44 -9.44 6.32 10.82
N LYS A 45 -8.98 6.59 12.06
CA LYS A 45 -7.58 6.99 12.35
C LYS A 45 -6.52 5.98 11.91
N HIS A 46 -6.86 4.70 11.82
CA HIS A 46 -5.95 3.64 11.37
C HIS A 46 -5.83 3.57 9.82
N ILE A 47 -6.55 4.43 9.09
CA ILE A 47 -6.48 4.57 7.64
C ILE A 47 -5.61 5.78 7.28
N SER A 48 -4.46 5.51 6.67
CA SER A 48 -3.54 6.53 6.15
C SER A 48 -3.83 6.82 4.68
N VAL A 49 -3.74 8.09 4.28
CA VAL A 49 -3.85 8.48 2.87
C VAL A 49 -2.53 8.22 2.16
N LYS A 50 -2.57 7.80 0.89
CA LYS A 50 -1.37 7.57 0.09
C LYS A 50 -0.38 8.74 0.12
N SER A 51 -0.87 9.98 0.07
CA SER A 51 -0.04 11.20 0.13
C SER A 51 0.69 11.42 1.47
N SER A 52 0.25 10.78 2.56
CA SER A 52 0.90 10.87 3.87
C SER A 52 2.06 9.88 4.04
N MET A 53 2.24 8.97 3.09
CA MET A 53 3.35 8.03 3.10
C MET A 53 4.55 8.65 2.39
N ALA A 54 5.71 8.66 3.07
CA ALA A 54 6.91 9.33 2.61
C ALA A 54 7.63 8.67 1.42
N HIS A 55 7.12 7.57 0.84
CA HIS A 55 8.00 6.66 0.08
C HIS A 55 7.67 6.47 -1.40
N ARG A 56 8.74 6.67 -2.17
CA ARG A 56 9.01 6.32 -3.58
C ARG A 56 9.02 4.80 -3.84
N VAL A 57 8.19 4.02 -3.13
CA VAL A 57 8.13 2.57 -3.27
C VAL A 57 6.75 2.18 -3.78
N CYS A 58 6.70 1.36 -4.83
CA CYS A 58 5.44 0.93 -5.40
C CYS A 58 4.68 0.03 -4.42
N ILE A 59 3.41 0.36 -4.16
CA ILE A 59 2.49 -0.41 -3.29
C ILE A 59 1.39 -1.12 -4.09
N CYS A 60 1.58 -1.31 -5.40
CA CYS A 60 0.59 -2.02 -6.19
C CYS A 60 0.56 -3.51 -5.80
N ILE A 61 -0.60 -4.15 -5.97
CA ILE A 61 -0.78 -5.57 -5.67
C ILE A 61 0.25 -6.46 -6.38
N TYR A 62 0.70 -6.06 -7.57
CA TYR A 62 1.67 -6.83 -8.36
C TYR A 62 3.06 -6.84 -7.72
N HIS A 63 3.57 -5.68 -7.29
CA HIS A 63 4.86 -5.60 -6.61
C HIS A 63 4.79 -6.20 -5.20
N GLU A 64 3.70 -5.96 -4.47
CA GLU A 64 3.55 -6.49 -3.12
C GLU A 64 3.45 -8.02 -3.10
N ASN A 65 2.62 -8.61 -3.97
CA ASN A 65 2.45 -10.07 -4.02
C ASN A 65 3.77 -10.79 -4.33
N VAL A 66 4.58 -10.26 -5.25
CA VAL A 66 5.87 -10.84 -5.58
C VAL A 66 6.85 -10.73 -4.41
N ASN A 67 6.89 -9.58 -3.71
CA ASN A 67 7.71 -9.43 -2.50
C ASN A 67 7.30 -10.41 -1.40
N LEU A 68 5.99 -10.61 -1.18
CA LEU A 68 5.47 -11.56 -0.20
C LEU A 68 5.86 -13.01 -0.54
N LEU A 69 5.74 -13.40 -1.82
CA LEU A 69 6.16 -14.72 -2.30
C LEU A 69 7.67 -14.93 -2.10
N SER A 70 8.48 -13.94 -2.48
CA SER A 70 9.94 -13.96 -2.28
C SER A 70 10.30 -14.11 -0.79
N ASN A 71 9.66 -13.32 0.08
CA ASN A 71 9.85 -13.41 1.52
C ASN A 71 9.45 -14.79 2.07
N SER A 72 8.38 -15.40 1.58
CA SER A 72 7.99 -16.76 1.99
C SER A 72 9.04 -17.79 1.56
N LEU A 73 9.60 -17.64 0.36
CA LEU A 73 10.62 -18.53 -0.18
C LEU A 73 11.93 -18.45 0.60
N SER A 74 12.27 -17.29 1.17
CA SER A 74 13.49 -17.09 1.97
C SER A 74 13.68 -18.07 3.13
N LYS A 75 12.59 -18.70 3.62
CA LYS A 75 12.62 -19.72 4.67
C LYS A 75 13.10 -21.10 4.19
N HIS A 76 13.11 -21.33 2.88
CA HIS A 76 13.35 -22.64 2.26
C HIS A 76 14.59 -22.68 1.37
N VAL A 77 15.18 -21.54 1.04
CA VAL A 77 16.41 -21.43 0.24
C VAL A 77 17.51 -20.77 1.06
N ASN A 78 18.70 -21.35 1.02
CA ASN A 78 19.88 -20.81 1.68
C ASN A 78 20.43 -19.61 0.89
N GLY A 79 20.51 -18.45 1.55
CA GLY A 79 21.07 -17.22 1.00
C GLY A 79 20.09 -16.05 1.09
N SER A 80 20.62 -14.83 1.25
CA SER A 80 19.82 -13.60 1.45
C SER A 80 19.21 -13.04 0.15
N PHE A 81 19.17 -13.84 -0.92
CA PHE A 81 18.79 -13.39 -2.26
C PHE A 81 17.29 -13.06 -2.37
N CYS A 82 16.44 -13.63 -1.50
CA CYS A 82 14.98 -13.45 -1.54
C CYS A 82 14.46 -12.33 -0.62
N SER A 83 15.34 -11.48 -0.08
CA SER A 83 14.99 -10.44 0.90
C SER A 83 14.19 -9.27 0.30
N ASN A 84 14.31 -9.02 -0.99
CA ASN A 84 13.51 -8.07 -1.75
C ASN A 84 13.59 -8.42 -3.25
N LEU A 85 12.64 -7.91 -4.04
CA LEU A 85 12.58 -8.18 -5.47
C LEU A 85 13.87 -7.83 -6.22
N TYR A 86 14.52 -6.72 -5.88
CA TYR A 86 15.75 -6.28 -6.56
C TYR A 86 16.90 -7.27 -6.35
N SER A 87 17.14 -7.70 -5.11
CA SER A 87 18.13 -8.72 -4.79
C SER A 87 17.83 -10.05 -5.48
N PHE A 88 16.56 -10.42 -5.54
CA PHE A 88 16.11 -11.66 -6.18
C PHE A 88 16.35 -11.65 -7.69
N THR A 89 15.92 -10.60 -8.39
CA THR A 89 16.12 -10.49 -9.84
C THR A 89 17.61 -10.39 -10.19
N SER A 90 18.38 -9.63 -9.41
CA SER A 90 19.83 -9.49 -9.62
C SER A 90 20.59 -10.81 -9.50
N ALA A 91 20.13 -11.72 -8.63
CA ALA A 91 20.73 -13.05 -8.48
C ALA A 91 20.40 -14.00 -9.63
N LEU A 92 19.25 -13.80 -10.30
CA LEU A 92 18.79 -14.67 -11.40
C LEU A 92 19.26 -14.19 -12.77
N THR A 93 19.48 -12.89 -12.95
CA THR A 93 19.85 -12.32 -14.24
C THR A 93 21.36 -12.15 -14.36
N CYS A 94 21.96 -12.69 -15.42
CA CYS A 94 23.30 -12.28 -15.84
C CYS A 94 23.19 -10.86 -16.42
N SER A 95 23.55 -9.85 -15.63
CA SER A 95 23.34 -8.42 -15.92
C SER A 95 23.46 -8.01 -17.39
N ASN A 96 22.39 -7.45 -17.94
CA ASN A 96 22.48 -6.33 -18.87
C ASN A 96 21.67 -5.19 -18.27
N LYS A 97 22.37 -4.30 -17.55
CA LYS A 97 21.93 -3.00 -17.00
C LYS A 97 20.41 -2.84 -16.87
N MET A 98 19.85 -3.17 -15.70
CA MET A 98 18.51 -2.69 -15.36
C MET A 98 18.56 -1.15 -15.27
N VAL A 99 17.77 -0.48 -16.10
CA VAL A 99 17.57 0.97 -16.03
C VAL A 99 16.97 1.28 -14.65
N PRO A 100 17.49 2.27 -13.90
CA PRO A 100 16.97 2.60 -12.59
C PRO A 100 15.49 2.95 -12.66
N MET A 101 14.72 2.40 -11.72
CA MET A 101 13.31 2.73 -11.45
C MET A 101 13.19 4.13 -10.82
N GLU A 102 13.87 5.12 -11.39
CA GLU A 102 13.78 6.55 -11.03
C GLU A 102 13.03 7.36 -12.11
N ALA A 103 12.41 6.67 -13.09
CA ALA A 103 11.78 7.31 -14.25
C ALA A 103 10.23 7.22 -14.28
N TYR A 104 9.56 6.94 -13.15
CA TYR A 104 8.09 7.03 -13.03
C TYR A 104 7.66 7.66 -11.71
#